data_AF-A0A820MMR3-F1
#
_entry.id   AF-A0A820MMR3-F1
#
_cell.length_a   1.000
_cell.length_b   1.000
_cell.length_c   1.000
_cell.angle_alpha   90.00
_cell.angle_beta   90.00
_cell.angle_gamma   90.00
#
_symmetry.space_group_name_H-M   'P 1'
#
loop_
_entity.id
_entity.type
_entity.pdbx_description
1 polymer ?
#
loop_
_entity_poly.entity_id
_entity_poly.type
_entity_poly.pdbx_seq_one_letter_code
_entity_poly.pdbx_strand_id
1 'polypeptide(L)'
;KFFPDGEDEELNAQRKLYCAALETLACNPDSTMRNIQQAYYRKAQATHPDKCDNKKVAEEDFKKLVAAYEIAKNYHEVLEDACMSTYYHK
;
A
#
# COMPACT_ATOMS: atom_id res chain seq x y z
N LYS A 1 18.14 -2.23 30.86
CA LYS A 1 17.36 -1.27 30.03
C LYS A 1 16.21 -2.10 29.48
N PHE A 2 15.05 -2.04 30.14
CA PHE A 2 13.86 -2.79 29.72
C PHE A 2 13.30 -2.07 28.49
N PHE A 3 13.52 -2.65 27.33
CA PHE A 3 12.77 -2.33 26.13
C PHE A 3 11.75 -3.45 26.02
N PRO A 4 10.45 -3.19 26.11
CA PRO A 4 9.45 -4.24 25.94
C PRO A 4 9.55 -4.76 24.50
N ASP A 5 10.19 -5.92 24.34
CA ASP A 5 10.04 -6.79 23.18
C ASP A 5 8.53 -7.08 23.00
N GLY A 6 7.86 -6.45 22.04
CA GLY A 6 6.48 -6.81 21.76
C GLY A 6 5.66 -5.92 20.83
N GLU A 7 5.99 -4.64 20.63
CA GLU A 7 5.13 -3.73 19.84
C GLU A 7 5.69 -3.35 18.45
N ASP A 8 6.99 -3.54 18.21
CA ASP A 8 7.63 -3.14 16.94
C ASP A 8 7.60 -4.19 15.82
N GLU A 9 7.33 -5.46 16.14
CA GLU A 9 7.42 -6.54 15.15
C GLU A 9 6.26 -6.50 14.15
N GLU A 10 5.04 -6.22 14.62
CA GLU A 10 3.85 -6.06 13.79
C GLU A 10 3.94 -4.81 12.91
N LEU A 11 4.39 -3.68 13.47
CA LEU A 11 4.64 -2.45 12.73
C LEU A 11 5.74 -2.62 11.67
N ASN A 12 6.80 -3.37 11.98
CA ASN A 12 7.88 -3.68 11.03
C ASN A 12 7.40 -4.61 9.90
N ALA A 13 6.57 -5.60 10.21
CA ALA A 13 5.93 -6.45 9.19
C ALA A 13 5.03 -5.61 8.26
N GLN A 14 4.27 -4.68 8.84
CA GLN A 14 3.42 -3.77 8.07
C GLN A 14 4.20 -2.79 7.22
N ARG A 15 5.34 -2.26 7.71
CA ARG A 15 6.29 -1.46 6.92
C ARG A 15 6.86 -2.24 5.73
N LYS A 16 7.25 -3.49 5.94
CA LYS A 16 7.75 -4.37 4.85
C LYS A 16 6.67 -4.61 3.80
N LEU A 17 5.44 -4.89 4.23
CA LEU A 17 4.29 -5.05 3.33
C LEU A 17 3.99 -3.76 2.55
N TYR A 18 4.05 -2.61 3.22
CA TYR A 18 3.86 -1.31 2.61
C TYR A 18 4.91 -1.00 1.53
N CYS A 19 6.20 -1.22 1.83
CA CYS A 19 7.26 -1.04 0.83
C CYS A 19 7.06 -1.96 -0.38
N ALA A 20 6.77 -3.24 -0.17
CA ALA A 20 6.52 -4.19 -1.26
C ALA A 20 5.30 -3.81 -2.11
N ALA A 21 4.25 -3.29 -1.47
CA ALA A 21 3.07 -2.76 -2.16
C ALA A 21 3.40 -1.54 -3.03
N LEU A 22 4.20 -0.61 -2.52
CA LEU A 22 4.64 0.57 -3.27
C LEU A 22 5.53 0.20 -4.46
N GLU A 23 6.43 -0.77 -4.30
CA GLU A 23 7.22 -1.32 -5.41
C GLU A 23 6.30 -1.90 -6.50
N THR A 24 5.25 -2.63 -6.10
CA THR A 24 4.24 -3.17 -7.02
C THR A 24 3.47 -2.06 -7.74
N LEU A 25 3.22 -0.93 -7.08
CA LEU A 25 2.57 0.24 -7.65
C LEU A 25 3.54 1.15 -8.43
N ALA A 26 4.85 0.88 -8.37
CA ALA A 26 5.92 1.75 -8.86
C ALA A 26 5.86 3.17 -8.26
N CYS A 27 5.57 3.24 -6.95
CA CYS A 27 5.54 4.46 -6.17
C CYS A 27 6.71 4.48 -5.17
N ASN A 28 7.11 5.69 -4.77
CA ASN A 28 8.05 5.87 -3.66
C ASN A 28 7.31 5.87 -2.31
N PRO A 29 7.98 5.53 -1.20
CA PRO A 29 7.43 5.65 0.16
C PRO A 29 7.02 7.07 0.53
N ASP A 30 7.67 8.08 -0.06
CA ASP A 30 7.30 9.50 0.10
C ASP A 30 6.12 9.93 -0.80
N SER A 31 5.53 9.01 -1.56
CA SER A 31 4.40 9.34 -2.44
C SER A 31 3.14 9.59 -1.60
N THR A 32 2.47 10.71 -1.85
CA THR A 32 1.16 10.98 -1.24
C THR A 32 0.11 9.97 -1.70
N MET A 33 -0.93 9.74 -0.88
CA MET A 33 -2.07 8.88 -1.24
C MET A 33 -2.64 9.18 -2.63
N ARG A 34 -2.70 10.45 -3.03
CA ARG A 34 -3.17 10.88 -4.35
C ARG A 34 -2.29 10.31 -5.48
N ASN A 35 -0.98 10.29 -5.28
CA ASN A 35 -0.02 9.77 -6.25
C ASN A 35 -0.09 8.25 -6.34
N ILE A 36 -0.27 7.57 -5.20
CA ILE A 36 -0.50 6.12 -5.12
C ILE A 36 -1.79 5.74 -5.87
N GLN A 37 -2.88 6.47 -5.65
CA GLN A 37 -4.14 6.29 -6.40
C GLN A 37 -3.96 6.49 -7.90
N GLN A 38 -3.21 7.53 -8.31
CA GLN A 38 -2.99 7.81 -9.71
C GLN A 38 -2.17 6.71 -10.39
N ALA A 39 -1.14 6.19 -9.72
CA ALA A 39 -0.34 5.07 -10.21
C ALA A 39 -1.17 3.78 -10.32
N TYR A 40 -2.00 3.48 -9.32
CA TYR A 40 -2.96 2.39 -9.34
C TYR A 40 -3.89 2.50 -10.56
N TYR A 41 -4.55 3.64 -10.77
CA TYR A 41 -5.46 3.84 -11.90
C TYR A 41 -4.77 3.68 -13.26
N ARG A 42 -3.54 4.19 -13.39
CA ARG A 42 -2.76 4.05 -14.62
C ARG A 42 -2.42 2.59 -14.92
N LYS A 43 -1.96 1.83 -13.92
CA LYS A 43 -1.68 0.40 -14.07
C LYS A 43 -2.95 -0.40 -14.32
N ALA A 44 -4.03 -0.13 -13.58
CA ALA A 44 -5.34 -0.76 -13.77
C ALA A 44 -5.86 -0.62 -15.21
N GLN A 45 -5.70 0.56 -15.82
CA GLN A 45 -6.07 0.79 -17.21
C GLN A 45 -5.14 0.11 -18.23
N ALA A 46 -3.88 -0.09 -17.88
CA ALA A 46 -2.90 -0.78 -18.72
C ALA A 46 -3.09 -2.30 -18.67
N THR A 47 -3.39 -2.85 -17.49
CA THR A 47 -3.64 -4.27 -17.23
C THR A 47 -5.10 -4.67 -17.50
N HIS A 48 -5.91 -3.80 -18.11
CA HIS A 48 -7.32 -4.09 -18.35
C HIS A 48 -7.48 -5.31 -19.29
N PRO A 49 -8.26 -6.34 -18.93
CA PRO A 49 -8.36 -7.60 -19.69
C PRO A 49 -8.98 -7.44 -21.08
N ASP A 50 -9.58 -6.27 -21.37
CA ASP A 50 -10.06 -5.90 -22.71
C ASP A 50 -8.93 -5.52 -23.68
N LYS A 51 -7.76 -5.10 -23.14
CA LYS A 51 -6.56 -4.74 -23.92
C LYS A 51 -5.49 -5.85 -23.95
N CYS A 52 -5.70 -6.95 -23.23
CA CYS A 52 -4.78 -8.08 -23.17
C CYS A 52 -5.41 -9.35 -23.76
N ASP A 53 -4.75 -9.97 -24.73
CA ASP A 53 -5.14 -11.29 -25.27
C ASP A 53 -5.19 -12.37 -24.18
N ASN A 54 -4.31 -12.26 -23.16
CA ASN A 54 -4.24 -13.18 -22.03
C ASN A 54 -4.98 -12.65 -20.80
N LYS A 55 -6.31 -12.79 -20.82
CA LYS A 55 -7.21 -12.36 -19.73
C LYS A 55 -6.86 -12.95 -18.36
N LYS A 56 -6.42 -14.22 -18.30
CA LYS A 56 -6.04 -14.87 -17.03
C LYS A 56 -4.85 -14.17 -16.37
N VAL A 57 -3.80 -13.90 -17.14
CA VAL A 57 -2.60 -13.23 -16.63
C VAL A 57 -2.92 -11.79 -16.22
N ALA A 58 -3.72 -11.08 -17.03
CA ALA A 58 -4.17 -9.74 -16.71
C ALA A 58 -5.01 -9.71 -15.41
N GLU A 59 -5.88 -10.69 -15.19
CA GLU A 59 -6.69 -10.77 -13.97
C GLU A 59 -5.85 -11.08 -12.73
N GLU A 60 -4.84 -11.96 -12.84
CA GLU A 60 -3.90 -12.24 -11.74
C GLU A 60 -3.03 -11.03 -11.41
N ASP A 61 -2.52 -10.33 -12.42
CA ASP A 61 -1.72 -9.12 -12.24
C ASP A 61 -2.57 -7.98 -11.66
N PHE A 62 -3.83 -7.86 -12.08
CA PHE A 62 -4.78 -6.91 -11.52
C PHE A 62 -5.08 -7.21 -10.05
N LYS A 63 -5.27 -8.48 -9.67
CA LYS A 63 -5.47 -8.86 -8.26
C LYS A 63 -4.26 -8.47 -7.39
N LYS A 64 -3.03 -8.66 -7.89
CA LYS A 64 -1.82 -8.22 -7.19
C LYS A 64 -1.77 -6.70 -7.04
N LEU A 65 -2.14 -5.98 -8.09
CA LEU A 65 -2.20 -4.51 -8.10
C LEU A 65 -3.20 -3.98 -7.07
N VAL A 66 -4.40 -4.58 -6.99
CA VAL A 66 -5.45 -4.23 -6.02
C VAL A 66 -4.97 -4.51 -4.60
N ALA A 67 -4.41 -5.69 -4.34
CA ALA A 67 -3.92 -6.06 -3.01
C ALA A 67 -2.82 -5.09 -2.53
N ALA A 68 -1.90 -4.69 -3.41
CA ALA A 68 -0.89 -3.68 -3.11
C ALA A 68 -1.53 -2.32 -2.78
N TYR A 69 -2.52 -1.89 -3.55
CA TYR A 69 -3.22 -0.61 -3.28
C TYR A 69 -3.94 -0.62 -1.93
N GLU A 70 -4.60 -1.73 -1.56
CA GLU A 70 -5.28 -1.85 -0.27
C GLU A 70 -4.30 -1.79 0.90
N ILE A 71 -3.15 -2.46 0.80
CA ILE A 71 -2.08 -2.38 1.81
C ILE A 71 -1.56 -0.95 1.93
N ALA A 72 -1.29 -0.31 0.78
CA ALA A 72 -0.79 1.06 0.75
C ALA A 72 -1.77 2.05 1.38
N LYS A 73 -3.06 1.88 1.07
CA LYS A 73 -4.13 2.71 1.62
C LYS A 73 -4.26 2.52 3.13
N ASN A 74 -4.37 1.28 3.59
CA ASN A 74 -4.55 0.95 5.00
C ASN A 74 -3.36 1.42 5.85
N TYR A 75 -2.13 1.27 5.36
CA TYR A 75 -0.94 1.72 6.09
C TYR A 75 -0.86 3.26 6.17
N HIS A 76 -1.26 3.97 5.12
CA HIS A 76 -1.32 5.43 5.14
C HIS A 76 -2.42 5.95 6.09
N GLU A 77 -3.57 5.27 6.17
CA GLU A 77 -4.60 5.56 7.18
C GLU A 77 -4.06 5.36 8.60
N VAL A 78 -3.35 4.25 8.86
CA VAL A 78 -2.71 3.99 10.17
C VAL A 78 -1.64 5.05 10.51
N LEU A 79 -0.85 5.52 9.53
CA LEU A 79 0.11 6.60 9.73
C LEU A 79 -0.58 7.95 10.05
N GLU A 80 -1.70 8.25 9.40
CA GLU A 80 -2.50 9.45 9.69
C GLU A 80 -3.15 9.37 11.06
N ASP A 81 -3.68 8.21 11.46
CA ASP A 81 -4.26 7.97 12.79
C ASP A 81 -3.20 8.03 13.90
N ALA A 82 -2.00 7.50 13.68
CA ALA A 82 -0.89 7.62 14.63
C ALA A 82 -0.47 9.09 14.83
N CYS A 83 -0.54 9.91 13.78
CA CYS A 83 -0.28 11.35 13.86
C CYS A 83 -1.42 12.10 14.61
N MET A 84 -2.68 11.76 14.33
CA MET A 84 -3.86 12.40 14.93
C MET A 84 -4.16 11.96 16.37
N SER A 85 -3.78 10.74 16.77
CA SER A 85 -4.02 10.22 18.13
C SER A 85 -3.17 10.94 19.19
N THR A 86 -2.00 11.46 18.82
CA THR A 86 -1.21 12.35 19.69
C THR A 86 -1.82 13.76 19.83
N TYR A 87 -2.74 14.14 18.94
CA TYR A 87 -3.37 15.46 18.94
C TYR A 87 -4.66 15.54 19.77
N TYR A 88 -5.27 14.41 20.15
CA TYR A 88 -6.52 14.36 20.91
C TYR A 88 -6.38 14.01 22.41
N HIS A 89 -5.15 13.95 22.94
CA HIS A 89 -4.89 13.75 24.39
C HIS A 89 -4.44 15.03 25.11
N LYS A 90 -4.99 16.20 24.75
CA LYS A 90 -4.69 17.45 25.46
C LYS A 90 -5.93 18.12 26.04
#